data_AF-A0A0B6Z2J0-F1
#
_entry.id   AF-A0A0B6Z2J0-F1
#
_cell.length_a   1.000
_cell.length_b   1.000
_cell.length_c   1.000
_cell.angle_alpha   90.00
_cell.angle_beta   90.00
_cell.angle_gamma   90.00
#
_symmetry.space_group_name_H-M   'P 1'
#
loop_
_entity.id
_entity.type
_entity.pdbx_description
1 polymer ?
#
loop_
_entity_poly.entity_id
_entity_poly.type
_entity_poly.pdbx_seq_one_letter_code
_entity_poly.pdbx_strand_id
1 'polypeptide(L)'
;LTSDHVNFQIQECIDMLSEANEHVSMERLESMLLQKYQVRYFRALNLRENRIDMMPAAKDHDMKIGKVNAYIHNFIWSRSSCTLYELKECCREFHTEKKDFEHLKLGPLQKMPLIYDLFKFPMDEYIPEITSVDLIECLHQ
;
A
#
# COMPACT_ATOMS: atom_id res chain seq x y z
N LEU A 1 19.46 -18.26 -12.34
CA LEU A 1 18.53 -17.48 -11.49
C LEU A 1 17.68 -18.47 -10.71
N THR A 2 17.49 -18.29 -9.40
CA THR A 2 16.66 -19.19 -8.57
C THR A 2 15.42 -18.46 -8.08
N SER A 3 14.35 -19.20 -7.77
CA SER A 3 13.12 -18.62 -7.23
C SER A 3 13.39 -17.89 -5.91
N ASP A 4 14.22 -18.44 -5.02
CA ASP A 4 14.56 -17.78 -3.74
C ASP A 4 15.26 -16.44 -3.95
N HIS A 5 16.19 -16.35 -4.90
CA HIS A 5 16.88 -15.10 -5.20
C HIS A 5 15.92 -14.06 -5.78
N VAL A 6 15.01 -14.45 -6.66
CA VAL A 6 13.99 -13.55 -7.23
C VAL A 6 12.98 -13.11 -6.17
N ASN A 7 12.60 -14.02 -5.28
CA ASN A 7 11.74 -13.71 -4.14
C ASN A 7 12.40 -12.68 -3.21
N PHE A 8 13.69 -12.85 -2.93
CA PHE A 8 14.47 -11.86 -2.19
C PHE A 8 14.50 -10.50 -2.92
N GLN A 9 14.71 -10.49 -4.24
CA GLN A 9 14.65 -9.23 -5.00
C GLN A 9 13.29 -8.54 -4.96
N ILE A 10 12.19 -9.29 -4.90
CA ILE A 10 10.84 -8.72 -4.73
C ILE A 10 10.75 -8.01 -3.37
N GLN A 11 11.27 -8.62 -2.31
CA GLN A 11 11.29 -7.99 -0.98
C GLN A 11 12.11 -6.69 -0.98
N GLU A 12 13.28 -6.69 -1.64
CA GLU A 12 14.07 -5.48 -1.83
C GLU A 12 13.32 -4.40 -2.61
N CYS A 13 12.55 -4.78 -3.65
CA CYS A 13 11.71 -3.84 -4.39
C CYS A 13 10.59 -3.24 -3.54
N ILE A 14 9.96 -4.03 -2.66
CA ILE A 14 8.97 -3.54 -1.69
C ILE A 14 9.61 -2.51 -0.77
N ASP A 15 10.78 -2.83 -0.22
CA ASP A 15 11.49 -1.98 0.74
C ASP A 15 11.94 -0.68 0.06
N MET A 16 12.54 -0.75 -1.13
CA MET A 16 12.93 0.43 -1.91
C MET A 16 11.75 1.36 -2.23
N LEU A 17 10.60 0.82 -2.65
CA LEU A 17 9.42 1.65 -2.96
C LEU A 17 8.85 2.28 -1.69
N SER A 18 8.79 1.53 -0.61
CA SER A 18 8.31 2.04 0.68
C SER A 18 9.22 3.14 1.23
N GLU A 19 10.54 2.97 1.15
CA GLU A 19 11.53 3.96 1.59
C GLU A 19 11.54 5.21 0.69
N ALA A 20 11.27 5.03 -0.61
CA ALA A 20 11.07 6.13 -1.56
C ALA A 20 9.74 6.88 -1.36
N ASN A 21 8.94 6.49 -0.35
CA ASN A 21 7.65 7.08 -0.05
C ASN A 21 6.68 6.97 -1.25
N GLU A 22 6.74 5.85 -1.98
CA GLU A 22 5.91 5.55 -3.14
C GLU A 22 4.90 4.45 -2.85
N HIS A 23 3.78 4.46 -3.56
CA HIS A 23 2.81 3.38 -3.49
C HIS A 23 3.42 2.07 -4.02
N VAL A 24 3.37 1.01 -3.19
CA VAL A 24 3.91 -0.30 -3.53
C VAL A 24 2.81 -1.13 -4.20
N SER A 25 2.68 -1.04 -5.53
CA SER A 25 1.72 -1.85 -6.29
C SER A 25 2.36 -3.07 -6.94
N MET A 26 1.55 -4.11 -7.23
CA MET A 26 2.02 -5.30 -7.97
C MET A 26 2.60 -4.95 -9.35
N GLU A 27 1.97 -4.01 -10.07
CA GLU A 27 2.46 -3.51 -11.36
C GLU A 27 3.84 -2.85 -11.22
N ARG A 28 4.04 -2.06 -10.16
CA ARG A 28 5.32 -1.38 -9.91
C ARG A 28 6.41 -2.37 -9.53
N LEU A 29 6.09 -3.34 -8.67
CA LEU A 29 7.00 -4.42 -8.30
C LEU A 29 7.43 -5.23 -9.53
N GLU A 30 6.47 -5.63 -10.38
CA GLU A 30 6.79 -6.36 -11.61
C GLU A 30 7.66 -5.52 -12.53
N SER A 31 7.28 -4.27 -12.79
CA SER A 31 8.03 -3.37 -13.67
C SER A 31 9.49 -3.19 -13.21
N MET A 32 9.72 -2.97 -11.91
CA MET A 32 11.07 -2.82 -11.35
C MET A 32 11.88 -4.12 -11.48
N LEU A 33 11.27 -5.26 -11.19
CA LEU A 33 11.92 -6.56 -11.27
C LEU A 33 12.31 -6.90 -12.72
N LEU A 34 11.40 -6.68 -13.67
CA LEU A 34 11.64 -6.89 -15.10
C LEU A 34 12.74 -5.97 -15.63
N GLN A 35 12.74 -4.70 -15.24
CA GLN A 35 13.80 -3.76 -15.56
C GLN A 35 15.15 -4.22 -15.01
N LYS A 36 15.20 -4.69 -13.76
CA LYS A 36 16.42 -5.16 -13.09
C LYS A 36 17.06 -6.34 -13.82
N TYR A 37 16.25 -7.28 -14.31
CA TYR A 37 16.72 -8.45 -15.06
C TYR A 37 16.78 -8.24 -16.58
N GLN A 38 16.46 -7.05 -17.06
CA GLN A 38 16.46 -6.68 -18.48
C GLN A 38 15.58 -7.62 -19.35
N VAL A 39 14.44 -8.03 -18.81
CA VAL A 39 13.47 -8.89 -19.51
C VAL A 39 12.15 -8.16 -19.71
N ARG A 40 11.35 -8.57 -20.71
CA ARG A 40 10.06 -7.93 -21.02
C ARG A 40 8.86 -8.51 -20.26
N TYR A 41 8.97 -9.74 -19.77
CA TYR A 41 7.88 -10.46 -19.11
C TYR A 41 8.46 -11.44 -18.10
N PHE A 42 7.73 -11.70 -17.00
CA PHE A 42 8.24 -12.50 -15.88
C PHE A 42 8.66 -13.91 -16.31
N ARG A 43 7.91 -14.54 -17.22
CA ARG A 43 8.20 -15.88 -17.74
C ARG A 43 9.59 -15.99 -18.42
N ALA A 44 10.20 -14.89 -18.86
CA ALA A 44 11.55 -14.88 -19.43
C ALA A 44 12.65 -15.17 -18.39
N LEU A 45 12.33 -15.11 -17.10
CA LEU A 45 13.24 -15.46 -16.01
C LEU A 45 13.51 -16.97 -15.93
N ASN A 46 12.75 -17.80 -16.68
CA ASN A 46 12.88 -19.25 -16.74
C ASN A 46 12.84 -19.93 -15.36
N LEU A 47 11.96 -19.42 -14.48
CA LEU A 47 11.68 -20.00 -13.17
C LEU A 47 10.52 -21.00 -13.27
N ARG A 48 10.32 -21.78 -12.20
CA ARG A 48 9.15 -22.64 -12.06
C ARG A 48 7.87 -21.80 -11.99
N GLU A 49 7.91 -20.71 -11.24
CA GLU A 49 6.87 -19.70 -11.16
C GLU A 49 6.88 -18.89 -12.47
N ASN A 50 5.75 -18.84 -13.17
CA ASN A 50 5.65 -18.16 -14.46
C ASN A 50 5.03 -16.77 -14.37
N ARG A 51 4.64 -16.33 -13.16
CA ARG A 51 4.08 -15.01 -12.86
C ARG A 51 4.59 -14.53 -11.50
N ILE A 52 4.65 -13.20 -11.33
CA ILE A 52 5.11 -12.58 -10.09
C ILE A 52 4.20 -12.89 -8.88
N ASP A 53 2.88 -12.96 -9.07
CA ASP A 53 1.89 -13.24 -8.02
C ASP A 53 2.02 -14.65 -7.41
N MET A 54 2.76 -15.54 -8.07
CA MET A 54 3.08 -16.87 -7.54
C MET A 54 4.29 -16.85 -6.59
N MET A 55 5.06 -15.76 -6.57
CA MET A 55 6.20 -15.60 -5.67
C MET A 55 5.71 -15.28 -4.25
N PRO A 56 6.24 -15.95 -3.21
CA PRO A 56 5.79 -15.76 -1.83
C PRO A 56 5.72 -14.30 -1.38
N ALA A 57 6.79 -13.51 -1.57
CA ALA A 57 6.86 -12.12 -1.13
C ALA A 57 5.80 -11.24 -1.84
N ALA A 58 5.59 -11.45 -3.14
CA ALA A 58 4.59 -10.71 -3.90
C ALA A 58 3.16 -11.11 -3.51
N LYS A 59 2.93 -12.40 -3.28
CA LYS A 59 1.63 -12.92 -2.82
C LYS A 59 1.27 -12.40 -1.44
N ASP A 60 2.22 -12.39 -0.50
CA ASP A 60 2.02 -11.87 0.84
C ASP A 60 1.73 -10.36 0.81
N HIS A 61 2.41 -9.64 -0.08
CA HIS A 61 2.16 -8.22 -0.34
C HIS A 61 0.76 -7.96 -0.90
N ASP A 62 0.35 -8.69 -1.93
CA ASP A 62 -0.98 -8.58 -2.53
C ASP A 62 -2.09 -8.90 -1.51
N MET A 63 -1.92 -9.96 -0.72
CA MET A 63 -2.82 -10.30 0.37
C MET A 63 -2.91 -9.17 1.41
N LYS A 64 -1.78 -8.52 1.73
CA LYS A 64 -1.74 -7.40 2.67
C LYS A 64 -2.51 -6.19 2.12
N ILE A 65 -2.31 -5.83 0.85
CA ILE A 65 -3.09 -4.78 0.18
C ILE A 65 -4.58 -5.11 0.25
N GLY A 66 -4.97 -6.34 -0.09
CA GLY A 66 -6.36 -6.78 -0.05
C GLY A 66 -7.00 -6.62 1.33
N LYS A 67 -6.28 -7.00 2.40
CA LYS A 67 -6.74 -6.84 3.79
C LYS A 67 -6.92 -5.36 4.17
N VAL A 68 -5.95 -4.52 3.84
CA VAL A 68 -6.01 -3.08 4.14
C VAL A 68 -7.16 -2.42 3.36
N ASN A 69 -7.31 -2.73 2.07
CA ASN A 69 -8.41 -2.22 1.25
C ASN A 69 -9.77 -2.63 1.79
N ALA A 70 -9.93 -3.91 2.18
CA ALA A 70 -11.17 -4.39 2.79
C ALA A 70 -11.49 -3.63 4.09
N TYR A 71 -10.48 -3.34 4.92
CA TYR A 71 -10.68 -2.54 6.12
C TYR A 71 -11.08 -1.11 5.83
N ILE A 72 -10.39 -0.44 4.90
CA ILE A 72 -10.71 0.94 4.50
C ILE A 72 -12.19 1.03 4.07
N HIS A 73 -12.64 0.09 3.23
CA HIS A 73 -14.05 0.02 2.82
C HIS A 73 -15.00 -0.14 4.00
N ASN A 74 -14.73 -1.10 4.89
CA ASN A 74 -15.57 -1.32 6.08
C ASN A 74 -15.55 -0.10 7.03
N PHE A 75 -14.40 0.54 7.19
CA PHE A 75 -14.23 1.73 8.03
C PHE A 75 -15.12 2.88 7.56
N ILE A 76 -15.14 3.13 6.26
CA ILE A 76 -15.93 4.21 5.65
C ILE A 76 -17.41 3.85 5.62
N TRP A 77 -17.77 2.63 5.23
CA TRP A 77 -19.17 2.21 5.17
C TRP A 77 -19.87 2.18 6.53
N SER A 78 -19.13 1.98 7.62
CA SER A 78 -19.68 1.95 8.97
C SER A 78 -19.83 3.35 9.60
N ARG A 79 -19.35 4.42 8.96
CA ARG A 79 -19.34 5.78 9.50
C ARG A 79 -20.13 6.73 8.62
N SER A 80 -20.87 7.65 9.24
CA SER A 80 -21.57 8.73 8.53
C SER A 80 -20.61 9.77 7.94
N SER A 81 -19.47 9.97 8.60
CA SER A 81 -18.39 10.89 8.22
C SER A 81 -17.09 10.46 8.90
N CYS A 82 -15.97 10.69 8.24
CA CYS A 82 -14.63 10.54 8.80
C CYS A 82 -13.61 11.36 8.00
N THR A 83 -12.52 11.76 8.63
CA THR A 83 -11.37 12.36 7.93
C THR A 83 -10.35 11.30 7.53
N LEU A 84 -9.49 11.65 6.57
CA LEU A 84 -8.39 10.78 6.18
C LEU A 84 -7.37 10.58 7.34
N TYR A 85 -7.26 11.57 8.23
CA TYR A 85 -6.45 11.46 9.44
C TYR A 85 -6.99 10.41 10.40
N GLU A 86 -8.29 10.43 10.69
CA GLU A 86 -8.93 9.41 11.54
C GLU A 86 -8.77 8.00 10.97
N LEU A 87 -8.89 7.85 9.64
CA LEU A 87 -8.62 6.58 8.97
C LEU A 87 -7.14 6.15 9.15
N LYS A 88 -6.18 7.08 8.97
CA LYS A 88 -4.75 6.81 9.16
C LYS A 88 -4.47 6.30 10.58
N GLU A 89 -5.03 6.95 11.58
CA GLU A 89 -4.89 6.56 12.98
C GLU A 89 -5.46 5.17 13.25
N CYS A 90 -6.64 4.86 12.70
CA CYS A 90 -7.25 3.55 12.84
C CYS A 90 -6.48 2.45 12.11
N CYS A 91 -5.82 2.75 10.99
CA CYS A 91 -4.98 1.77 10.30
C CYS A 91 -3.75 1.33 11.11
N ARG A 92 -3.37 2.02 12.19
CA ARG A 92 -2.32 1.56 13.12
C ARG A 92 -2.64 0.18 13.73
N GLU A 93 -3.92 -0.17 13.83
CA GLU A 93 -4.39 -1.47 14.34
C GLU A 93 -3.93 -2.68 13.50
N PHE A 94 -3.48 -2.46 12.26
CA PHE A 94 -2.94 -3.53 11.40
C PHE A 94 -1.56 -4.04 11.83
N HIS A 95 -0.86 -3.27 12.66
CA HIS A 95 0.43 -3.67 13.19
C HIS A 95 0.27 -4.14 14.63
N THR A 96 0.86 -5.28 15.01
CA THR A 96 0.82 -5.83 16.38
C THR A 96 1.31 -4.82 17.42
N GLU A 97 2.33 -4.03 17.05
CA GLU A 97 2.89 -2.95 17.88
C GLU A 97 2.22 -1.59 17.68
N LYS A 98 1.07 -1.52 16.99
CA LYS A 98 0.33 -0.28 16.68
C LYS A 98 1.18 0.84 16.06
N LYS A 99 2.12 0.45 15.21
CA LYS A 99 3.01 1.37 14.49
C LYS A 99 2.26 2.17 13.43
N ASP A 100 2.90 3.24 12.97
CA ASP A 100 2.39 4.07 11.88
C ASP A 100 2.16 3.24 10.60
N PHE A 101 1.20 3.67 9.78
CA PHE A 101 0.79 2.97 8.55
C PHE A 101 1.96 2.59 7.64
N GLU A 102 2.96 3.45 7.58
CA GLU A 102 4.17 3.32 6.75
C GLU A 102 4.95 2.02 7.05
N HIS A 103 4.83 1.46 8.27
CA HIS A 103 5.45 0.18 8.63
C HIS A 103 4.81 -1.03 7.94
N LEU A 104 3.62 -0.88 7.35
CA LEU A 104 3.01 -1.94 6.54
C LEU A 104 3.75 -2.17 5.22
N LYS A 105 4.66 -1.26 4.83
CA LYS A 105 5.43 -1.27 3.59
C LYS A 105 4.54 -1.26 2.33
N LEU A 106 3.45 -0.50 2.38
CA LEU A 106 2.52 -0.30 1.26
C LEU A 106 2.71 1.08 0.57
N GLY A 107 3.64 1.89 1.10
CA GLY A 107 3.75 3.31 0.80
C GLY A 107 2.83 4.17 1.68
N PRO A 108 2.80 5.49 1.46
CA PRO A 108 1.90 6.41 2.16
C PRO A 108 0.44 6.07 1.90
N LEU A 109 -0.40 6.21 2.92
CA LEU A 109 -1.83 5.95 2.82
C LEU A 109 -2.48 6.75 1.69
N GLN A 110 -2.18 8.06 1.60
CA GLN A 110 -2.75 8.94 0.59
C GLN A 110 -2.34 8.62 -0.85
N LYS A 111 -1.24 7.87 -1.05
CA LYS A 111 -0.81 7.43 -2.38
C LYS A 111 -1.48 6.13 -2.83
N MET A 112 -2.25 5.47 -1.96
CA MET A 112 -3.03 4.30 -2.36
C MET A 112 -4.19 4.74 -3.28
N PRO A 113 -4.38 4.08 -4.45
CA PRO A 113 -5.45 4.44 -5.39
C PRO A 113 -6.84 4.49 -4.75
N LEU A 114 -7.14 3.53 -3.87
CA LEU A 114 -8.41 3.45 -3.13
C LEU A 114 -8.66 4.72 -2.29
N ILE A 115 -7.62 5.28 -1.67
CA ILE A 115 -7.74 6.49 -0.85
C ILE A 115 -8.05 7.71 -1.73
N TYR A 116 -7.40 7.83 -2.88
CA TYR A 116 -7.75 8.86 -3.85
C TYR A 116 -9.21 8.71 -4.31
N ASP A 117 -9.67 7.49 -4.58
CA ASP A 117 -11.04 7.27 -5.04
C ASP A 117 -12.09 7.71 -4.02
N LEU A 118 -11.84 7.45 -2.74
CA LEU A 118 -12.75 7.71 -1.63
C LEU A 118 -12.69 9.16 -1.11
N PHE A 119 -11.50 9.72 -0.94
CA PHE A 119 -11.29 11.03 -0.30
C PHE A 119 -10.98 12.15 -1.30
N LYS A 120 -10.60 11.81 -2.54
CA LYS A 120 -10.09 12.77 -3.55
C LYS A 120 -8.92 13.63 -3.04
N PHE A 121 -8.19 13.10 -2.07
CA PHE A 121 -7.06 13.80 -1.44
C PHE A 121 -5.82 13.78 -2.36
N PRO A 122 -5.09 14.90 -2.52
CA PRO A 122 -3.88 14.94 -3.33
C PRO A 122 -2.80 13.96 -2.84
N MET A 123 -2.21 13.19 -3.75
CA MET A 123 -1.25 12.13 -3.41
C MET A 123 0.06 12.66 -2.81
N ASP A 124 0.45 13.89 -3.15
CA ASP A 124 1.72 14.51 -2.75
C ASP A 124 1.58 15.45 -1.55
N GLU A 125 0.39 15.52 -0.94
CA GLU A 125 0.16 16.34 0.25
C GLU A 125 0.28 15.54 1.55
N TYR A 126 0.58 16.26 2.62
CA TYR A 126 0.56 15.72 3.98
C TYR A 126 -0.88 15.66 4.47
N ILE A 127 -1.29 14.51 5.03
CA ILE A 127 -2.62 14.34 5.61
C ILE A 127 -2.71 15.21 6.88
N PRO A 128 -3.51 16.29 6.88
CA PRO A 128 -3.58 17.20 8.01
C PRO A 128 -4.24 16.51 9.22
N GLU A 129 -3.77 16.80 10.42
CA GLU A 129 -4.30 16.27 11.69
C GLU A 129 -5.63 16.94 12.06
N ILE A 130 -6.66 16.74 11.23
CA ILE A 130 -8.00 17.28 11.40
C ILE A 130 -8.95 16.11 11.63
N THR A 131 -9.75 16.17 12.68
CA THR A 131 -10.77 15.18 13.01
C THR A 131 -12.14 15.60 12.47
N SER A 132 -13.08 14.66 12.46
CA SER A 132 -14.47 14.95 12.10
C SER A 132 -15.11 15.93 13.10
N VAL A 133 -14.68 15.92 14.37
CA VAL A 133 -15.12 16.87 15.40
C VAL A 133 -14.68 18.29 15.07
N ASP A 134 -13.41 18.49 14.68
CA ASP A 134 -12.88 19.80 14.30
C ASP A 134 -13.66 20.41 13.11
N LEU A 135 -14.07 19.57 12.14
CA LEU A 135 -14.90 20.01 11.02
C LEU A 135 -16.30 20.41 11.46
N ILE A 136 -16.92 19.68 12.38
CA ILE A 136 -18.25 19.99 12.91
C ILE A 136 -18.20 21.32 13.70
N GLU A 137 -17.14 21.55 14.47
CA GLU A 137 -16.97 22.82 15.19
C GLU A 137 -16.82 24.01 14.23
N CYS A 138 -16.08 23.85 13.13
CA CYS A 138 -15.96 24.88 12.09
C CYS A 138 -17.30 25.21 11.41
N LEU A 139 -18.20 24.24 11.25
CA LEU A 139 -19.51 24.46 10.60
C LEU A 139 -20.53 25.17 11.50
N HIS A 140 -20.29 25.22 12.81
CA HIS A 140 -21.16 25.89 13.78
C HIS A 140 -20.73 27.35 14.07
N GLN A 141 -19.73 27.87 13.35
CA GLN A 141 -19.30 29.26 13.37
C GLN A 141 -19.98 30.07 12.27
#